data_AF-A0A8T8X927-F1
#
_entry.id   AF-A0A8T8X927-F1
#
_cell.length_a   1.000
_cell.length_b   1.000
_cell.length_c   1.000
_cell.angle_alpha   90.00
_cell.angle_beta   90.00
_cell.angle_gamma   90.00
#
_symmetry.space_group_name_H-M   'P 1'
#
loop_
_entity.id
_entity.type
_entity.pdbx_description
1 polymer ?
#
loop_
_entity_poly.entity_id
_entity_poly.type
_entity_poly.pdbx_seq_one_letter_code
_entity_poly.pdbx_strand_id
1 'polypeptide(L)'
;MASQAKESSYPPPPPSPPPPENLKSKISPYVLKLRNAPSDYFYQAPKNSPFVDLLAAPTGPYFFYGTLVDPSMLAEVLGLDEKPKLRPAYLLGYDCKMWGQYPALIDAPGSVVHGFVYHVRTVEFGEKLATYETNNYHAEPCLIRFTDDQGPKEDIGHTFKFVGNVNDLSDGNFSLELWLRRMGRQIETDKVDSTSGSQ
;
A
#
# COMPACT_ATOMS: atom_id res chain seq x y z
N MET A 1 -45.01 5.36 33.06
CA MET A 1 -44.76 4.67 31.77
C MET A 1 -43.26 4.67 31.55
N ALA A 2 -42.61 3.52 31.71
CA ALA A 2 -41.16 3.39 31.63
C ALA A 2 -40.76 2.98 30.20
N SER A 3 -39.84 3.74 29.62
CA SER A 3 -39.23 3.50 28.31
C SER A 3 -38.37 2.24 28.35
N GLN A 4 -38.57 1.33 27.40
CA GLN A 4 -37.72 0.15 27.21
C GLN A 4 -36.77 0.42 26.03
N ALA A 5 -35.47 0.48 26.34
CA ALA A 5 -34.41 0.63 25.35
C ALA A 5 -34.21 -0.69 24.59
N LYS A 6 -33.99 -0.57 23.28
CA LYS A 6 -33.78 -1.68 22.34
C LYS A 6 -32.29 -2.04 22.37
N GLU A 7 -31.95 -3.18 22.95
CA GLU A 7 -30.58 -3.68 23.03
C GLU A 7 -30.20 -4.36 21.71
N SER A 8 -29.21 -3.80 21.00
CA SER A 8 -28.69 -4.35 19.74
C SER A 8 -27.68 -5.46 20.04
N SER A 9 -28.10 -6.72 19.95
CA SER A 9 -27.21 -7.87 20.07
C SER A 9 -26.42 -8.09 18.77
N TYR A 10 -25.12 -7.79 18.77
CA TYR A 10 -24.20 -8.27 17.73
C TYR A 10 -23.86 -9.75 17.99
N PRO A 11 -23.76 -10.61 16.96
CA PRO A 11 -23.32 -11.98 17.15
C PRO A 11 -21.86 -12.03 17.63
N PRO A 12 -21.49 -13.00 18.48
CA PRO A 12 -20.11 -13.15 18.93
C PRO A 12 -19.17 -13.47 17.76
N PRO A 13 -17.90 -13.05 17.84
CA PRO A 13 -16.90 -13.40 16.84
C PRO A 13 -16.71 -14.93 16.78
N PRO A 14 -16.37 -15.48 15.61
CA PRO A 14 -16.09 -16.91 15.47
C PRO A 14 -14.88 -17.32 16.34
N PRO A 15 -14.84 -18.57 16.83
CA PRO A 15 -13.74 -19.06 17.65
C PRO A 15 -12.42 -19.04 16.86
N SER A 16 -11.34 -18.69 17.56
CA SER A 16 -9.97 -18.72 17.01
C SER A 16 -9.60 -20.12 16.50
N PRO A 17 -8.88 -20.23 15.37
CA PRO A 17 -8.39 -21.52 14.88
C PRO A 17 -7.42 -22.15 15.89
N PRO A 18 -7.36 -23.50 15.96
CA PRO A 18 -6.44 -24.19 16.87
C PRO A 18 -4.97 -23.90 16.50
N PRO A 19 -4.04 -23.97 17.47
CA PRO A 19 -2.62 -23.75 17.23
C PRO A 19 -2.07 -24.73 16.18
N PRO A 20 -1.14 -24.31 15.30
CA PRO A 20 -0.56 -25.19 14.31
C PRO A 20 0.19 -26.35 15.00
N GLU A 21 -0.18 -27.57 14.65
CA GLU A 21 0.53 -28.77 15.07
C GLU A 21 1.98 -28.74 14.55
N ASN A 22 2.90 -29.26 15.37
CA ASN A 22 4.34 -29.21 15.16
C ASN A 22 4.75 -29.92 13.85
N LEU A 23 4.91 -29.18 12.75
CA LEU A 23 5.42 -29.67 11.46
C LEU A 23 6.95 -29.89 11.48
N LYS A 24 7.50 -30.46 12.55
CA LYS A 24 8.88 -30.92 12.53
C LYS A 24 8.91 -32.34 11.98
N SER A 25 9.72 -32.53 10.93
CA SER A 25 10.30 -33.80 10.46
C SER A 25 9.63 -34.61 9.34
N LYS A 26 9.28 -33.97 8.22
CA LYS A 26 9.28 -34.67 6.91
C LYS A 26 9.96 -33.82 5.84
N ILE A 27 11.26 -34.04 5.64
CA ILE A 27 11.96 -33.50 4.47
C ILE A 27 11.33 -34.17 3.24
N SER A 28 10.74 -33.37 2.36
CA SER A 28 10.10 -33.86 1.14
C SER A 28 11.12 -34.60 0.25
N PRO A 29 10.77 -35.71 -0.42
CA PRO A 29 11.65 -36.43 -1.33
C PRO A 29 12.23 -35.55 -2.45
N TYR A 30 11.54 -34.45 -2.77
CA TYR A 30 12.03 -33.42 -3.68
C TYR A 30 13.29 -32.71 -3.15
N VAL A 31 13.30 -32.35 -1.86
CA VAL A 31 14.45 -31.73 -1.18
C VAL A 31 15.63 -32.70 -1.10
N LEU A 32 15.38 -34.01 -0.97
CA LEU A 32 16.43 -35.02 -1.00
C LEU A 32 17.06 -35.17 -2.39
N LYS A 33 16.24 -35.09 -3.46
CA LYS A 33 16.73 -35.07 -4.85
C LYS A 33 17.57 -33.84 -5.17
N LEU A 34 17.18 -32.66 -4.68
CA LEU A 34 17.93 -31.42 -4.89
C LEU A 34 19.34 -31.46 -4.28
N ARG A 35 19.52 -32.13 -3.12
CA ARG A 35 20.82 -32.23 -2.44
C ARG A 35 21.83 -33.15 -3.15
N ASN A 36 21.35 -34.09 -3.96
CA ASN A 36 22.16 -35.11 -4.61
C ASN A 36 22.40 -34.82 -6.11
N ALA A 37 21.87 -33.72 -6.64
CA ALA A 37 22.05 -33.35 -8.04
C ALA A 37 23.43 -32.70 -8.27
N PRO A 38 24.12 -32.99 -9.40
CA PRO A 38 25.38 -32.35 -9.75
C PRO A 38 25.26 -30.82 -9.77
N SER A 39 26.29 -30.11 -9.29
CA SER A 39 26.33 -28.65 -9.17
C SER A 39 26.07 -27.87 -10.48
N ASP A 40 26.13 -28.54 -11.63
CA ASP A 40 26.03 -27.93 -12.96
C ASP A 40 24.61 -27.98 -13.56
N TYR A 41 23.64 -28.51 -12.80
CA TYR A 41 22.25 -28.68 -13.26
C TYR A 41 21.32 -27.50 -12.97
N PHE A 42 21.79 -26.47 -12.26
CA PHE A 42 20.97 -25.33 -11.85
C PHE A 42 21.53 -24.00 -12.36
N TYR A 43 20.64 -23.14 -12.84
CA TYR A 43 20.94 -21.75 -13.16
C TYR A 43 21.56 -21.07 -11.94
N GLN A 44 22.85 -20.72 -12.00
CA GLN A 44 23.49 -19.89 -10.98
C GLN A 44 23.05 -18.45 -11.19
N ALA A 45 22.17 -17.96 -10.31
CA ALA A 45 21.84 -16.54 -10.28
C ALA A 45 23.13 -15.71 -10.15
N PRO A 46 23.26 -14.58 -10.88
CA PRO A 46 24.43 -13.72 -10.79
C PRO A 46 24.74 -13.35 -9.33
N LYS A 47 25.99 -13.55 -8.90
CA LYS A 47 26.46 -13.44 -7.50
C LYS A 47 26.38 -12.04 -6.88
N ASN A 48 25.80 -11.06 -7.58
CA ASN A 48 25.70 -9.67 -7.16
C ASN A 48 24.24 -9.21 -7.06
N SER A 49 23.35 -10.02 -6.49
CA SER A 49 22.14 -9.47 -5.89
C SER A 49 22.54 -8.90 -4.53
N PRO A 50 22.28 -7.61 -4.22
CA PRO A 50 22.32 -7.19 -2.82
C PRO A 50 21.38 -8.11 -2.04
N PHE A 51 21.83 -8.58 -0.88
CA PHE A 51 20.97 -9.28 0.06
C PHE A 51 19.89 -8.29 0.51
N VAL A 52 18.70 -8.39 -0.07
CA VAL A 52 17.54 -7.65 0.38
C VAL A 52 17.02 -8.41 1.59
N ASP A 53 17.07 -7.79 2.76
CA ASP A 53 16.30 -8.29 3.89
C ASP A 53 14.83 -8.24 3.48
N LEU A 54 14.24 -9.39 3.17
CA LEU A 54 12.85 -9.52 2.73
C LEU A 54 11.85 -9.09 3.80
N LEU A 55 12.31 -8.88 5.04
CA LEU A 55 11.50 -8.37 6.14
C LEU A 55 11.64 -6.86 6.32
N ALA A 56 12.69 -6.23 5.78
CA ALA A 56 12.84 -4.80 5.81
C ALA A 56 11.86 -4.16 4.82
N ALA A 57 11.09 -3.19 5.28
CA ALA A 57 10.19 -2.46 4.39
C ALA A 57 11.01 -1.80 3.27
N PRO A 58 10.61 -1.96 2.00
CA PRO A 58 11.42 -1.48 0.90
C PRO A 58 11.62 0.04 0.93
N THR A 59 12.75 0.50 0.41
CA THR A 59 12.97 1.92 0.10
C THR A 59 12.74 2.18 -1.38
N GLY A 60 12.73 3.46 -1.77
CA GLY A 60 12.52 3.88 -3.15
C GLY A 60 11.13 4.46 -3.42
N PRO A 61 10.66 4.46 -4.67
CA PRO A 61 9.38 5.05 -5.04
C PRO A 61 8.20 4.26 -4.46
N TYR A 62 7.28 4.96 -3.80
CA TYR A 62 6.01 4.43 -3.31
C TYR A 62 4.85 5.15 -3.98
N PHE A 63 3.98 4.39 -4.64
CA PHE A 63 2.75 4.89 -5.26
C PHE A 63 1.58 4.77 -4.28
N PHE A 64 0.91 5.89 -4.05
CA PHE A 64 -0.27 6.02 -3.20
C PHE A 64 -1.50 6.39 -4.04
N TYR A 65 -2.62 5.78 -3.70
CA TYR A 65 -3.93 5.96 -4.36
C TYR A 65 -5.07 6.24 -3.37
N GLY A 66 -4.74 6.40 -2.08
CA GLY A 66 -5.68 6.61 -0.98
C GLY A 66 -5.38 7.84 -0.13
N THR A 67 -5.48 7.69 1.19
CA THR A 67 -5.30 8.81 2.14
C THR A 67 -3.90 9.43 2.11
N LEU A 68 -2.87 8.62 1.86
CA LEU A 68 -1.47 9.05 1.77
C LEU A 68 -1.15 9.91 0.54
N VAL A 69 -2.12 10.13 -0.35
CA VAL A 69 -2.03 11.17 -1.38
C VAL A 69 -2.06 12.58 -0.77
N ASP A 70 -2.63 12.76 0.42
CA ASP A 70 -2.55 14.03 1.15
C ASP A 70 -1.14 14.20 1.76
N PRO A 71 -0.37 15.24 1.39
CA PRO A 71 0.95 15.49 1.94
C PRO A 71 0.96 15.64 3.47
N SER A 72 -0.12 16.16 4.06
CA SER A 72 -0.21 16.38 5.50
C SER A 72 -0.34 15.05 6.25
N MET A 73 -1.21 14.16 5.77
CA MET A 73 -1.31 12.78 6.24
C MET A 73 0.03 12.05 6.11
N LEU A 74 0.70 12.17 4.97
CA LEU A 74 1.98 11.50 4.74
C LEU A 74 3.07 12.02 5.68
N ALA A 75 3.14 13.34 5.90
CA ALA A 75 4.05 13.95 6.87
C ALA A 75 3.79 13.45 8.29
N GLU A 76 2.53 13.37 8.72
CA GLU A 76 2.11 12.86 10.04
C GLU A 76 2.54 11.40 10.23
N VAL A 77 2.27 10.53 9.24
CA VAL A 77 2.62 9.10 9.30
C VAL A 77 4.14 8.90 9.34
N LEU A 78 4.89 9.66 8.54
CA LEU A 78 6.35 9.54 8.48
C LEU A 78 7.06 10.30 9.61
N GLY A 79 6.37 11.19 10.33
CA GLY A 79 6.94 12.09 11.32
C GLY A 79 7.88 13.12 10.69
N LEU A 80 7.50 13.70 9.55
CA LEU A 80 8.25 14.76 8.88
C LEU A 80 7.87 16.13 9.43
N ASP A 81 8.87 17.00 9.62
CA ASP A 81 8.64 18.40 10.00
C ASP A 81 8.00 19.22 8.88
N GLU A 82 8.29 18.85 7.62
CA GLU A 82 7.80 19.52 6.42
C GLU A 82 6.95 18.59 5.56
N LYS A 83 6.00 19.19 4.81
CA LYS A 83 5.15 18.44 3.89
C LYS A 83 5.97 17.91 2.70
N PRO A 84 5.93 16.60 2.43
CA PRO A 84 6.65 16.03 1.31
C PRO A 84 6.04 16.45 -0.03
N LYS A 85 6.90 16.63 -1.04
CA LYS A 85 6.46 16.81 -2.43
C LYS A 85 6.16 15.45 -3.06
N LEU A 86 4.96 15.35 -3.62
CA LEU A 86 4.47 14.16 -4.30
C LEU A 86 4.49 14.38 -5.82
N ARG A 87 4.89 13.36 -6.58
CA ARG A 87 4.87 13.37 -8.05
C ARG A 87 3.63 12.66 -8.57
N PRO A 88 2.84 13.24 -9.48
CA PRO A 88 1.67 12.58 -10.04
C PRO A 88 2.08 11.41 -10.96
N ALA A 89 1.35 10.29 -10.86
CA ALA A 89 1.64 9.07 -11.58
C ALA A 89 0.38 8.21 -11.80
N TYR A 90 0.53 7.10 -12.53
CA TYR A 90 -0.49 6.07 -12.65
C TYR A 90 0.12 4.66 -12.74
N LEU A 91 -0.71 3.66 -12.44
CA LEU A 91 -0.43 2.24 -12.60
C LEU A 91 -1.37 1.64 -13.66
N LEU A 92 -0.87 0.68 -14.46
CA LEU A 92 -1.68 -0.11 -15.39
C LEU A 92 -1.92 -1.51 -14.84
N GLY A 93 -3.07 -2.10 -15.16
CA GLY A 93 -3.41 -3.47 -14.76
C GLY A 93 -3.99 -3.58 -13.34
N TYR A 94 -4.40 -2.45 -12.76
CA TYR A 94 -5.02 -2.39 -11.44
C TYR A 94 -6.32 -1.61 -11.50
N ASP A 95 -7.20 -1.90 -10.55
CA ASP A 95 -8.41 -1.14 -10.28
C ASP A 95 -8.54 -0.88 -8.77
N CYS A 96 -9.33 0.12 -8.41
CA CYS A 96 -9.55 0.52 -7.02
C CYS A 96 -11.00 0.24 -6.62
N LYS A 97 -11.18 -0.68 -5.67
CA LYS A 97 -12.46 -0.98 -5.03
C LYS A 97 -12.54 -0.33 -3.65
N MET A 98 -13.67 -0.53 -2.96
CA MET A 98 -13.87 -0.04 -1.60
C MET A 98 -13.89 -1.20 -0.60
N TRP A 99 -13.03 -1.15 0.41
CA TRP A 99 -13.14 -1.94 1.64
C TRP A 99 -13.76 -1.05 2.73
N GLY A 100 -15.09 -1.08 2.81
CA GLY A 100 -15.85 -0.14 3.64
C GLY A 100 -15.65 1.31 3.16
N GLN A 101 -14.85 2.08 3.89
CA GLN A 101 -14.52 3.48 3.55
C GLN A 101 -13.10 3.66 2.99
N TYR A 102 -12.34 2.59 2.87
CA TYR A 102 -10.94 2.62 2.45
C TYR A 102 -10.79 2.13 1.00
N PRO A 103 -9.94 2.78 0.19
CA PRO A 103 -9.65 2.30 -1.15
C PRO A 103 -8.81 1.02 -1.11
N ALA A 104 -9.14 0.06 -1.95
CA ALA A 104 -8.49 -1.25 -2.04
C ALA A 104 -8.01 -1.50 -3.47
N LEU A 105 -6.69 -1.50 -3.69
CA LEU A 105 -6.10 -1.82 -4.98
C LEU A 105 -6.11 -3.33 -5.22
N ILE A 106 -6.63 -3.74 -6.38
CA ILE A 106 -6.69 -5.14 -6.83
C ILE A 106 -6.19 -5.27 -8.27
N ASP A 107 -5.84 -6.49 -8.68
CA ASP A 107 -5.48 -6.76 -10.08
C ASP A 107 -6.71 -6.63 -10.97
N ALA A 108 -6.58 -5.85 -12.04
CA ALA A 108 -7.60 -5.67 -13.06
C ALA A 108 -6.91 -5.36 -14.40
N PRO A 109 -6.58 -6.40 -15.19
CA PRO A 109 -5.93 -6.21 -16.48
C PRO A 109 -6.72 -5.26 -17.39
N GLY A 110 -6.04 -4.26 -17.96
CA GLY A 110 -6.64 -3.25 -18.82
C GLY A 110 -7.16 -2.00 -18.10
N SER A 111 -7.20 -1.99 -16.77
CA SER A 111 -7.58 -0.84 -15.96
C SER A 111 -6.38 0.05 -15.60
N VAL A 112 -6.67 1.28 -15.18
CA VAL A 112 -5.69 2.31 -14.82
C VAL A 112 -6.06 2.93 -13.48
N VAL A 113 -5.09 3.07 -12.58
CA VAL A 113 -5.25 3.79 -11.31
C VAL A 113 -4.33 4.99 -11.28
N HIS A 114 -4.89 6.16 -11.05
CA HIS A 114 -4.14 7.40 -10.86
C HIS A 114 -3.82 7.64 -9.39
N GLY A 115 -2.69 8.28 -9.14
CA GLY A 115 -2.22 8.53 -7.79
C GLY A 115 -0.96 9.37 -7.78
N PHE A 116 -0.22 9.25 -6.69
CA PHE A 116 0.94 10.08 -6.42
C PHE A 116 2.07 9.27 -5.82
N VAL A 117 3.30 9.72 -6.06
CA VAL A 117 4.51 9.01 -5.69
C VAL A 117 5.33 9.84 -4.73
N TYR A 118 5.75 9.19 -3.65
CA TYR A 118 6.78 9.70 -2.75
C TYR A 118 8.02 8.81 -2.83
N HIS A 119 9.20 9.41 -2.72
CA HIS A 119 10.45 8.64 -2.66
C HIS A 119 10.87 8.42 -1.22
N VAL A 120 10.68 7.19 -0.73
CA VAL A 120 11.02 6.74 0.61
C VAL A 120 12.53 6.52 0.70
N ARG A 121 13.21 7.33 1.51
CA ARG A 121 14.68 7.36 1.57
C ARG A 121 15.29 6.41 2.61
N THR A 122 14.53 6.01 3.62
CA THR A 122 15.00 5.20 4.75
C THR A 122 14.08 4.02 4.98
N VAL A 123 14.65 2.91 5.46
CA VAL A 123 13.88 1.71 5.83
C VAL A 123 12.83 2.04 6.90
N GLU A 124 13.19 2.89 7.88
CA GLU A 124 12.28 3.37 8.92
C GLU A 124 11.01 4.02 8.36
N PHE A 125 11.12 4.80 7.27
CA PHE A 125 9.95 5.37 6.62
C PHE A 125 9.11 4.31 5.91
N GLY A 126 9.75 3.33 5.27
CA GLY A 126 9.05 2.16 4.72
C GLY A 126 8.28 1.40 5.81
N GLU A 127 8.88 1.20 6.98
CA GLU A 127 8.27 0.48 8.11
C GLU A 127 7.09 1.25 8.70
N LYS A 128 7.19 2.58 8.81
CA LYS A 128 6.07 3.44 9.22
C LYS A 128 4.89 3.33 8.25
N LEU A 129 5.16 3.33 6.95
CA LEU A 129 4.11 3.13 5.93
C LEU A 129 3.46 1.76 6.06
N ALA A 130 4.25 0.69 6.17
CA ALA A 130 3.73 -0.66 6.36
C ALA A 130 2.90 -0.79 7.65
N THR A 131 3.32 -0.13 8.72
CA THR A 131 2.58 -0.09 9.99
C THR A 131 1.24 0.62 9.85
N TYR A 132 1.18 1.73 9.10
CA TYR A 132 -0.05 2.49 8.85
C TYR A 132 -1.07 1.69 8.02
N GLU A 133 -0.59 0.95 7.02
CA GLU A 133 -1.43 0.22 6.05
C GLU A 133 -2.04 -1.07 6.63
N THR A 134 -1.59 -1.52 7.80
CA THR A 134 -2.11 -2.71 8.53
C THR A 134 -1.95 -4.03 7.77
N ASN A 135 -2.41 -5.14 8.36
CA ASN A 135 -2.31 -6.48 7.76
C ASN A 135 -3.21 -6.71 6.53
N ASN A 136 -4.08 -5.77 6.17
CA ASN A 136 -4.96 -5.92 5.01
C ASN A 136 -4.33 -5.42 3.71
N TYR A 137 -3.16 -4.79 3.80
CA TYR A 137 -2.46 -4.22 2.66
C TYR A 137 -0.97 -4.59 2.73
N HIS A 138 -0.41 -5.04 1.62
CA HIS A 138 1.01 -5.38 1.51
C HIS A 138 1.69 -4.53 0.45
N ALA A 139 2.92 -4.12 0.73
CA ALA A 139 3.75 -3.45 -0.26
C ALA A 139 4.17 -4.46 -1.34
N GLU A 140 3.72 -4.25 -2.56
CA GLU A 140 4.00 -5.09 -3.73
C GLU A 140 4.77 -4.28 -4.78
N PRO A 141 5.77 -4.88 -5.46
CA PRO A 141 6.46 -4.23 -6.56
C PRO A 141 5.51 -3.88 -7.72
N CYS A 142 5.67 -2.68 -8.28
CA CYS A 142 4.87 -2.23 -9.42
C CYS A 142 5.69 -1.34 -10.37
N LEU A 143 5.25 -1.25 -11.62
CA LEU A 143 5.79 -0.29 -12.60
C LEU A 143 4.98 1.01 -12.53
N ILE A 144 5.63 2.05 -12.05
CA ILE A 144 5.08 3.40 -11.87
C ILE A 144 5.32 4.21 -13.14
N ARG A 145 4.29 4.93 -13.61
CA ARG A 145 4.40 5.84 -14.75
C ARG A 145 4.06 7.26 -14.33
N PHE A 146 5.04 8.15 -14.39
CA PHE A 146 4.88 9.55 -14.00
C PHE A 146 4.19 10.36 -15.10
N THR A 147 3.33 11.29 -14.70
CA THR A 147 2.61 12.18 -15.63
C THR A 147 3.14 13.61 -15.63
N ASP A 148 4.08 13.92 -14.73
CA ASP A 148 4.77 15.22 -14.73
C ASP A 148 5.87 15.27 -15.82
N ASP A 149 6.42 16.46 -16.06
CA ASP A 149 7.51 16.67 -17.01
C ASP A 149 8.90 16.35 -16.44
N GLN A 150 8.96 15.78 -15.24
CA GLN A 150 10.21 15.44 -14.57
C GLN A 150 10.67 14.03 -14.98
N GLY A 151 11.98 13.81 -14.95
CA GLY A 151 12.57 12.49 -15.16
C GLY A 151 12.75 11.72 -13.84
N PRO A 152 12.72 10.37 -13.86
CA PRO A 152 12.34 9.50 -14.97
C PRO A 152 10.81 9.51 -15.20
N LYS A 153 10.39 9.08 -16.41
CA LYS A 153 8.97 8.92 -16.79
C LYS A 153 8.36 7.60 -16.33
N GLU A 154 9.19 6.59 -16.11
CA GLU A 154 8.79 5.30 -15.55
C GLU A 154 9.84 4.85 -14.53
N ASP A 155 9.41 4.17 -13.46
CA ASP A 155 10.30 3.62 -12.44
C ASP A 155 9.68 2.38 -11.78
N ILE A 156 10.53 1.49 -11.26
CA ILE A 156 10.07 0.34 -10.47
C ILE A 156 10.00 0.78 -9.01
N GLY A 157 8.82 0.64 -8.42
CA GLY A 157 8.58 1.01 -7.04
C GLY A 157 7.62 0.05 -6.37
N HIS A 158 6.96 0.54 -5.33
CA HIS A 158 6.04 -0.25 -4.51
C HIS A 158 4.69 0.44 -4.40
N THR A 159 3.64 -0.35 -4.24
CA THR A 159 2.32 0.14 -3.86
C THR A 159 1.68 -0.81 -2.87
N PHE A 160 0.72 -0.32 -2.09
CA PHE A 160 0.01 -1.14 -1.11
C PHE A 160 -1.17 -1.84 -1.77
N LYS A 161 -1.10 -3.16 -1.96
CA LYS A 161 -2.17 -3.95 -2.55
C LYS A 161 -3.03 -4.60 -1.48
N PHE A 162 -4.35 -4.63 -1.68
CA PHE A 162 -5.25 -5.30 -0.76
C PHE A 162 -5.04 -6.82 -0.79
N VAL A 163 -4.79 -7.42 0.37
CA VAL A 163 -4.60 -8.87 0.56
C VAL A 163 -5.68 -9.51 1.43
N GLY A 164 -6.68 -8.72 1.84
CA GLY A 164 -7.83 -9.22 2.60
C GLY A 164 -8.81 -10.04 1.75
N ASN A 165 -9.97 -10.34 2.31
CA ASN A 165 -11.00 -11.09 1.60
C ASN A 165 -11.67 -10.23 0.52
N VAL A 166 -11.51 -10.61 -0.75
CA VAL A 166 -12.08 -9.88 -1.89
C VAL A 166 -13.61 -9.81 -1.87
N ASN A 167 -14.28 -10.69 -1.14
CA ASN A 167 -15.74 -10.65 -0.98
C ASN A 167 -16.21 -9.52 -0.06
N ASP A 168 -15.30 -8.91 0.71
CA ASP A 168 -15.58 -7.75 1.56
C ASP A 168 -15.47 -6.44 0.78
N LEU A 169 -15.13 -6.51 -0.51
CA LEU A 169 -14.99 -5.35 -1.39
C LEU A 169 -16.32 -5.02 -2.07
N SER A 170 -16.62 -3.73 -2.14
CA SER A 170 -17.73 -3.18 -2.92
C SER A 170 -17.21 -2.30 -4.04
N ASP A 171 -18.03 -2.17 -5.09
CA ASP A 171 -17.78 -1.19 -6.14
C ASP A 171 -18.02 0.22 -5.60
N GLY A 172 -17.17 1.16 -6.02
CA GLY A 172 -17.22 2.55 -5.58
C GLY A 172 -15.92 3.27 -5.93
N ASN A 173 -15.88 4.57 -5.67
CA ASN A 173 -14.69 5.37 -5.89
C ASN A 173 -14.33 6.11 -4.60
N PHE A 174 -13.05 6.11 -4.25
CA PHE A 174 -12.55 6.86 -3.10
C PHE A 174 -12.45 8.34 -3.44
N SER A 175 -12.93 9.19 -2.52
CA SER A 175 -12.76 10.63 -2.58
C SER A 175 -12.00 11.10 -1.35
N LEU A 176 -10.77 11.56 -1.56
CA LEU A 176 -9.91 12.10 -0.50
C LEU A 176 -10.58 13.28 0.22
N GLU A 177 -11.24 14.17 -0.54
CA GLU A 177 -11.99 15.32 -0.02
C GLU A 177 -13.10 14.90 0.95
N LEU A 178 -13.95 13.95 0.54
CA LEU A 178 -15.05 13.47 1.40
C LEU A 178 -14.51 12.77 2.65
N TRP A 179 -13.40 12.04 2.51
CA TRP A 179 -12.75 11.39 3.64
C TRP A 179 -12.17 12.41 4.63
N LEU A 180 -11.42 13.41 4.15
CA LEU A 180 -10.86 14.48 4.99
C LEU A 180 -11.96 15.24 5.74
N ARG A 181 -13.03 15.61 5.03
CA ARG A 181 -14.20 16.29 5.65
C ARG A 181 -14.85 15.43 6.74
N ARG A 182 -15.00 14.12 6.51
CA ARG A 182 -15.55 13.19 7.51
C ARG A 182 -14.65 13.08 8.75
N MET A 183 -13.33 13.18 8.56
CA MET A 183 -12.34 13.17 9.64
C MET A 183 -12.17 14.54 10.32
N GLY A 184 -12.96 15.56 9.94
CA GLY A 184 -12.87 16.91 10.49
C GLY A 184 -11.60 17.66 10.05
N ARG A 185 -10.94 17.20 8.98
CA ARG A 185 -9.73 17.81 8.41
C ARG A 185 -10.12 18.78 7.28
N GLN A 186 -9.43 19.91 7.19
CA GLN A 186 -9.61 20.89 6.11
C GLN A 186 -8.82 20.45 4.88
N ILE A 187 -9.38 20.69 3.69
CA ILE A 187 -8.64 20.55 2.43
C ILE A 187 -7.85 21.84 2.26
N GLU A 188 -6.54 21.76 2.46
CA GLU A 188 -5.68 22.90 2.16
C GLU A 188 -5.47 22.95 0.65
N THR A 189 -6.28 23.77 -0.02
CA THR A 189 -6.01 24.18 -1.40
C THR A 189 -4.89 25.23 -1.35
N ASP A 190 -3.81 24.98 -2.07
CA ASP A 190 -2.74 25.96 -2.23
C ASP A 190 -3.34 27.27 -2.74
N LYS A 191 -3.28 28.32 -1.92
CA LYS A 191 -3.58 29.69 -2.32
C LYS A 191 -2.63 30.07 -3.46
N VAL A 192 -3.15 30.07 -4.69
CA VAL A 192 -2.53 30.78 -5.80
C VAL A 192 -2.67 32.27 -5.50
N ASP A 193 -1.61 32.87 -4.97
CA ASP A 193 -1.52 34.30 -4.75
C ASP A 193 -1.61 35.04 -6.09
N SER A 194 -2.77 35.66 -6.33
CA SER A 194 -2.98 36.60 -7.42
C SER A 194 -2.49 37.97 -6.97
N THR A 195 -1.17 38.18 -6.95
CA THR A 195 -0.63 39.55 -6.92
C THR A 195 -0.71 40.11 -8.34
N SER A 196 -1.89 40.64 -8.69
CA SER A 196 -2.03 41.56 -9.83
C SER A 196 -1.32 42.87 -9.47
N GLY A 197 -0.21 43.12 -10.15
CA GLY A 197 0.57 44.34 -10.03
C GLY A 197 -0.21 45.57 -10.50
N SER A 198 -0.11 46.63 -9.71
CA SER A 198 -0.47 47.98 -10.11
C SER A 198 0.48 48.49 -11.19
N GLN A 199 -0.08 49.02 -12.27
CA GLN A 199 0.36 50.30 -12.82
C GLN A 199 -0.77 50.99 -13.56
#